data_AF-A0A2E3P571-F1
#
_entry.id   AF-A0A2E3P571-F1
#
_cell.length_a   1.000
_cell.length_b   1.000
_cell.length_c   1.000
_cell.angle_alpha   90.00
_cell.angle_beta   90.00
_cell.angle_gamma   90.00
#
_symmetry.space_group_name_H-M   'P 1'
#
loop_
_entity.id
_entity.type
_entity.pdbx_description
1 polymer ?
#
loop_
_entity_poly.entity_id
_entity_poly.type
_entity_poly.pdbx_seq_one_letter_code
_entity_poly.pdbx_strand_id
1 'polypeptide(L)'
;MPITIPPIPDTSPFATFDEDIDIFNNSKAKDIPAKLKAITEALKAHINTLWLATATGFVNDTVIADLNTALANIEAFNNDLETEINDQLAEFEVNLGNYLGTGAGYSVDAANAALFTGTIVSGDLTYDNLGRVVSIQQGPRLVDNITYDDQSRMTGYDEMLSIGGIDYARSFTFTYTPDGQIDAIMEV
;
A
#
# COMPACT_ATOMS: atom_id res chain seq x y z
N MET A 1 -20.53 -0.25 12.73
CA MET A 1 -21.77 -0.06 13.57
C MET A 1 -22.26 1.37 13.36
N PRO A 2 -23.52 1.62 12.95
CA PRO A 2 -23.96 2.95 12.54
C PRO A 2 -23.95 3.95 13.70
N ILE A 3 -23.57 5.19 13.40
CA ILE A 3 -23.66 6.31 14.33
C ILE A 3 -25.15 6.64 14.50
N THR A 4 -25.60 6.63 15.75
CA THR A 4 -26.93 7.11 16.14
C THR A 4 -26.76 8.31 17.06
N ILE A 5 -27.20 9.48 16.58
CA ILE A 5 -27.25 10.69 17.40
C ILE A 5 -28.68 10.79 17.96
N PRO A 6 -28.86 11.00 19.28
CA PRO A 6 -30.18 11.28 19.82
C PRO A 6 -30.80 12.49 19.10
N PRO A 7 -32.11 12.49 18.85
CA PRO A 7 -32.77 13.64 18.27
C PRO A 7 -32.46 14.89 19.12
N ILE A 8 -32.19 16.01 18.45
CA ILE A 8 -32.03 17.29 19.13
C ILE A 8 -33.27 17.48 20.01
N PRO A 9 -33.11 17.69 21.32
CA PRO A 9 -34.25 17.89 22.19
C PRO A 9 -35.14 18.99 21.62
N ASP A 10 -36.45 18.71 21.52
CA ASP A 10 -37.46 19.73 21.21
C ASP A 10 -37.63 20.63 22.45
N THR A 11 -36.56 21.32 22.81
CA THR A 11 -36.57 22.33 23.87
C THR A 11 -36.90 23.63 23.19
N SER A 12 -38.18 24.01 23.18
CA SER A 12 -38.64 25.35 22.78
C SER A 12 -37.73 26.41 23.44
N PRO A 13 -36.74 26.97 22.72
CA PRO A 13 -35.67 27.74 23.35
C PRO A 13 -36.14 29.16 23.73
N PHE A 14 -37.30 29.59 23.23
CA PHE A 14 -37.90 30.88 23.54
C PHE A 14 -39.10 30.75 24.50
N ALA A 15 -39.04 31.49 25.60
CA ALA A 15 -40.12 31.66 26.57
C ALA A 15 -41.27 32.52 26.01
N THR A 16 -42.42 32.52 26.69
CA THR A 16 -43.54 33.42 26.38
C THR A 16 -43.16 34.88 26.59
N PHE A 17 -43.68 35.75 25.72
CA PHE A 17 -43.52 37.20 25.85
C PHE A 17 -44.50 37.76 26.86
N ASP A 18 -44.00 38.29 27.98
CA ASP A 18 -44.81 39.01 28.97
C ASP A 18 -44.93 40.48 28.55
N GLU A 19 -46.16 40.98 28.46
CA GLU A 19 -46.44 42.35 28.06
C GLU A 19 -46.44 43.26 29.30
N ASP A 20 -45.55 44.26 29.36
CA ASP A 20 -45.69 45.40 30.27
C ASP A 20 -46.44 46.52 29.50
N ILE A 21 -47.74 46.64 29.76
CA ILE A 21 -48.72 47.31 28.88
C ILE A 21 -49.28 48.63 29.41
N ASP A 22 -48.93 49.01 30.64
CA ASP A 22 -49.64 50.08 31.36
C ASP A 22 -49.56 51.44 30.68
N ILE A 23 -48.46 51.73 29.97
CA ILE A 23 -48.27 52.98 29.21
C ILE A 23 -49.22 53.12 28.00
N PHE A 24 -49.76 52.01 27.48
CA PHE A 24 -50.58 52.01 26.27
C PHE A 24 -52.08 52.12 26.55
N ASN A 25 -52.54 51.79 27.77
CA ASN A 25 -53.96 51.60 28.14
C ASN A 25 -54.86 52.82 27.87
N ASN A 26 -54.33 54.04 27.95
CA ASN A 26 -55.08 55.28 27.71
C ASN A 26 -54.63 56.04 26.44
N SER A 27 -53.93 55.37 25.53
CA SER A 27 -53.41 55.96 24.31
C SER A 27 -54.18 55.50 23.06
N LYS A 28 -54.02 56.22 21.95
CA LYS A 28 -54.45 55.73 20.62
C LYS A 28 -53.68 54.48 20.16
N ALA A 29 -52.62 54.11 20.88
CA ALA A 29 -51.72 53.00 20.61
C ALA A 29 -52.01 51.75 21.47
N LYS A 30 -53.17 51.70 22.15
CA LYS A 30 -53.59 50.55 22.99
C LYS A 30 -53.54 49.17 22.31
N ASP A 31 -53.58 49.13 20.98
CA ASP A 31 -53.51 47.88 20.20
C ASP A 31 -52.07 47.42 19.90
N ILE A 32 -51.05 48.27 20.16
CA ILE A 32 -49.64 47.95 19.85
C ILE A 32 -49.16 46.70 20.61
N PRO A 33 -49.40 46.56 21.93
CA PRO A 33 -48.89 45.41 22.67
C PRO A 33 -49.39 44.06 22.14
N ALA A 34 -50.69 43.95 21.88
CA ALA A 34 -51.27 42.75 21.29
C ALA A 34 -50.65 42.40 19.93
N LYS A 35 -50.33 43.41 19.11
CA LYS A 35 -49.61 43.21 17.83
C LYS A 35 -48.18 42.73 18.04
N LEU A 36 -47.45 43.30 19.01
CA LEU A 36 -46.09 42.88 19.35
C LEU A 36 -46.06 41.44 19.87
N LYS A 37 -47.01 41.06 20.73
CA LYS A 37 -47.16 39.67 21.18
C LYS A 37 -47.49 38.73 20.04
N ALA A 38 -48.40 39.11 19.14
CA ALA A 38 -48.71 38.29 17.96
C ALA A 38 -47.49 38.06 17.07
N ILE A 39 -46.67 39.10 16.84
CA ILE A 39 -45.41 38.96 16.08
C ILE A 39 -44.42 38.04 16.82
N THR A 40 -44.29 38.19 18.14
CA THR A 40 -43.34 37.43 18.94
C THR A 40 -43.71 35.95 19.00
N GLU A 41 -44.99 35.62 19.22
CA GLU A 41 -45.48 34.25 19.18
C GLU A 41 -45.37 33.64 17.77
N ALA A 42 -45.60 34.42 16.71
CA ALA A 42 -45.41 33.95 15.33
C ALA A 42 -43.92 33.64 15.03
N LEU A 43 -42.99 34.49 15.48
CA LEU A 43 -41.56 34.26 15.33
C LEU A 43 -41.11 33.01 16.11
N LYS A 44 -41.58 32.86 17.35
CA LYS A 44 -41.34 31.67 18.17
C LYS A 44 -41.83 30.40 17.48
N ALA A 45 -43.06 30.39 16.97
CA ALA A 45 -43.60 29.25 16.24
C ALA A 45 -42.79 28.94 14.98
N HIS A 46 -42.35 29.96 14.24
CA HIS A 46 -41.51 29.77 13.06
C HIS A 46 -40.17 29.11 13.41
N ILE A 47 -39.49 29.59 14.45
CA ILE A 47 -38.18 29.04 14.84
C ILE A 47 -38.33 27.61 15.41
N ASN A 48 -39.24 27.41 16.34
CA ASN A 48 -39.38 26.14 17.04
C ASN A 48 -39.89 25.02 16.12
N THR A 49 -40.78 25.35 15.19
CA THR A 49 -41.40 24.34 14.33
C THR A 49 -40.66 24.19 13.01
N LEU A 50 -40.47 25.28 12.25
CA LEU A 50 -39.91 25.19 10.91
C LEU A 50 -38.39 25.07 10.94
N TRP A 51 -37.72 25.99 11.63
CA TRP A 51 -36.26 26.05 11.58
C TRP A 51 -35.62 24.85 12.27
N LEU A 52 -36.09 24.49 13.47
CA LEU A 52 -35.58 23.34 14.21
C LEU A 52 -35.83 22.01 13.48
N ALA A 53 -37.02 21.82 12.89
CA ALA A 53 -37.30 20.63 12.09
C ALA A 53 -36.42 20.56 10.84
N THR A 54 -36.22 21.69 10.15
CA THR A 54 -35.35 21.74 8.96
C THR A 54 -33.89 21.42 9.31
N ALA A 55 -33.37 22.02 10.38
CA ALA A 55 -32.01 21.76 10.84
C ALA A 55 -31.83 20.30 11.28
N THR A 56 -32.78 19.76 12.03
CA THR A 56 -32.76 18.36 12.49
C THR A 56 -32.83 17.39 11.32
N GLY A 57 -33.70 17.65 10.33
CA GLY A 57 -33.79 16.86 9.11
C GLY A 57 -32.48 16.87 8.32
N PHE A 58 -31.87 18.04 8.11
CA PHE A 58 -30.58 18.13 7.42
C PHE A 58 -29.47 17.33 8.13
N VAL A 59 -29.38 17.44 9.46
CA VAL A 59 -28.37 16.70 10.24
C VAL A 59 -28.61 15.19 10.14
N ASN A 60 -29.84 14.71 10.31
CA ASN A 60 -30.14 13.28 10.33
C ASN A 60 -30.10 12.65 8.94
N ASP A 61 -30.77 13.27 7.97
CA ASP A 61 -31.02 12.67 6.67
C ASP A 61 -29.84 12.85 5.71
N THR A 62 -29.03 13.90 5.91
CA THR A 62 -27.85 14.17 5.09
C THR A 62 -26.56 13.85 5.85
N VAL A 63 -26.26 14.60 6.92
CA VAL A 63 -24.93 14.49 7.56
C VAL A 63 -24.70 13.11 8.18
N ILE A 64 -25.64 12.60 8.97
CA ILE A 64 -25.51 11.27 9.60
C ILE A 64 -25.55 10.15 8.55
N ALA A 65 -26.40 10.28 7.52
CA ALA A 65 -26.48 9.30 6.44
C ALA A 65 -25.16 9.19 5.66
N ASP A 66 -24.56 10.33 5.31
CA ASP A 66 -23.27 10.39 4.62
C ASP A 66 -22.14 9.82 5.49
N LEU A 67 -22.10 10.16 6.78
CA LEU A 67 -21.12 9.61 7.72
C LEU A 67 -21.25 8.08 7.88
N ASN A 68 -22.47 7.57 7.95
CA ASN A 68 -22.70 6.12 8.01
C ASN A 68 -22.27 5.41 6.73
N THR A 69 -22.49 6.04 5.57
CA THR A 69 -22.02 5.52 4.28
C THR A 69 -20.48 5.49 4.22
N ALA A 70 -19.84 6.58 4.65
CA ALA A 70 -18.38 6.65 4.71
C ALA A 70 -17.79 5.60 5.66
N LEU A 71 -18.41 5.40 6.84
CA LEU A 71 -17.98 4.37 7.80
C LEU A 71 -18.10 2.97 7.22
N ALA A 72 -19.19 2.65 6.52
CA ALA A 72 -19.37 1.37 5.86
C ALA A 72 -18.30 1.12 4.78
N ASN A 73 -17.94 2.15 4.02
CA ASN A 73 -16.87 2.06 3.01
C ASN A 73 -15.50 1.82 3.66
N ILE A 74 -15.22 2.45 4.80
CA ILE A 74 -13.97 2.22 5.56
C ILE A 74 -13.93 0.79 6.12
N GLU A 75 -15.04 0.31 6.68
CA GLU A 75 -15.14 -1.08 7.16
C GLU A 75 -14.90 -2.09 6.02
N ALA A 76 -15.48 -1.86 4.85
CA ALA A 76 -15.25 -2.70 3.67
C ALA A 76 -13.78 -2.69 3.22
N PHE A 77 -13.18 -1.50 3.08
CA PHE A 77 -11.77 -1.36 2.69
C PHE A 77 -10.81 -2.07 3.67
N ASN A 78 -11.06 -1.97 4.97
CA ASN A 78 -10.23 -2.65 5.97
C ASN A 78 -10.35 -4.18 5.87
N ASN A 79 -11.55 -4.72 5.61
CA ASN A 79 -11.74 -6.15 5.43
C ASN A 79 -11.03 -6.67 4.16
N ASP A 80 -11.04 -5.88 3.08
CA ASP A 80 -10.33 -6.21 1.85
C ASP A 80 -8.80 -6.24 2.08
N LEU A 81 -8.26 -5.25 2.81
CA LEU A 81 -6.85 -5.25 3.21
C LEU A 81 -6.47 -6.43 4.10
N GLU A 82 -7.31 -6.77 5.07
CA GLU A 82 -7.07 -7.93 5.95
C GLU A 82 -7.06 -9.23 5.13
N THR A 83 -7.95 -9.35 4.15
CA THR A 83 -7.99 -10.49 3.23
C THR A 83 -6.70 -10.57 2.40
N GLU A 84 -6.29 -9.46 1.79
CA GLU A 84 -5.07 -9.41 0.97
C GLU A 84 -3.81 -9.74 1.79
N ILE A 85 -3.70 -9.22 3.01
CA ILE A 85 -2.60 -9.55 3.92
C ILE A 85 -2.60 -11.04 4.27
N ASN A 86 -3.75 -11.61 4.59
CA ASN A 86 -3.85 -13.04 4.92
C ASN A 86 -3.49 -13.93 3.72
N ASP A 87 -3.92 -13.56 2.52
CA ASP A 87 -3.58 -14.28 1.28
C ASP A 87 -2.07 -14.21 1.01
N GLN A 88 -1.46 -13.03 1.12
CA GLN A 88 -0.01 -12.84 0.96
C GLN A 88 0.79 -13.58 2.03
N LEU A 89 0.32 -13.61 3.28
CA LEU A 89 0.95 -14.39 4.35
C LEU A 89 0.84 -15.89 4.09
N ALA A 90 -0.31 -16.38 3.65
CA ALA A 90 -0.49 -17.78 3.29
C ALA A 90 0.44 -18.18 2.12
N GLU A 91 0.54 -17.33 1.10
CA GLU A 91 1.49 -17.53 -0.01
C GLU A 91 2.94 -17.54 0.50
N PHE A 92 3.31 -16.60 1.36
CA PHE A 92 4.64 -16.53 1.96
C PHE A 92 4.96 -17.78 2.80
N GLU A 93 4.03 -18.26 3.62
CA GLU A 93 4.19 -19.48 4.41
C GLU A 93 4.39 -20.72 3.54
N VAL A 94 3.64 -20.83 2.44
CA VAL A 94 3.83 -21.91 1.44
C VAL A 94 5.21 -21.82 0.80
N ASN A 95 5.60 -20.63 0.35
CA ASN A 95 6.90 -20.41 -0.29
C ASN A 95 8.06 -20.68 0.68
N LEU A 96 7.94 -20.26 1.93
CA LEU A 96 8.92 -20.52 2.97
C LEU A 96 8.97 -22.02 3.32
N GLY A 97 7.82 -22.69 3.40
CA GLY A 97 7.73 -24.13 3.60
C GLY A 97 8.39 -24.92 2.46
N ASN A 98 8.20 -24.49 1.21
CA ASN A 98 8.89 -25.07 0.05
C ASN A 98 10.40 -24.84 0.11
N TYR A 99 10.84 -23.66 0.55
CA TYR A 99 12.27 -23.32 0.69
C TYR A 99 12.96 -24.14 1.80
N LEU A 100 12.29 -24.33 2.94
CA LEU A 100 12.84 -25.01 4.12
C LEU A 100 12.58 -26.54 4.14
N GLY A 101 11.62 -27.01 3.34
CA GLY A 101 11.21 -28.41 3.28
C GLY A 101 12.33 -29.31 2.76
N THR A 102 12.83 -30.18 3.65
CA THR A 102 13.75 -31.28 3.35
C THR A 102 13.24 -32.12 2.17
N GLY A 103 13.77 -31.87 0.98
CA GLY A 103 13.47 -32.58 -0.26
C GLY A 103 13.32 -31.67 -1.50
N ALA A 104 13.08 -30.37 -1.30
CA ALA A 104 13.08 -29.36 -2.35
C ALA A 104 14.06 -28.24 -2.01
N GLY A 105 15.28 -28.60 -1.59
CA GLY A 105 16.38 -27.74 -1.98
C GLY A 105 16.25 -27.60 -3.48
N TYR A 106 16.08 -26.38 -4.00
CA TYR A 106 16.26 -26.14 -5.42
C TYR A 106 17.41 -27.04 -5.85
N SER A 107 17.18 -27.97 -6.79
CA SER A 107 18.33 -28.70 -7.33
C SER A 107 19.36 -27.64 -7.69
N VAL A 108 20.63 -27.97 -7.61
CA VAL A 108 21.67 -27.01 -8.05
C VAL A 108 21.27 -26.38 -9.40
N ASP A 109 20.60 -27.13 -10.27
CA ASP A 109 19.99 -26.65 -11.52
C ASP A 109 18.89 -25.59 -11.38
N ALA A 110 17.97 -25.70 -10.42
CA ALA A 110 16.89 -24.73 -10.22
C ALA A 110 17.37 -23.47 -9.47
N ALA A 111 18.36 -23.61 -8.57
CA ALA A 111 19.05 -22.48 -7.96
C ALA A 111 19.92 -21.76 -8.99
N ASN A 112 20.60 -22.51 -9.85
CA ASN A 112 21.32 -21.99 -11.01
C ASN A 112 20.34 -21.32 -11.99
N ALA A 113 19.19 -21.92 -12.30
CA ALA A 113 18.22 -21.28 -13.20
C ALA A 113 17.67 -19.95 -12.65
N ALA A 114 17.53 -19.83 -11.32
CA ALA A 114 17.08 -18.61 -10.66
C ALA A 114 18.19 -17.52 -10.59
N LEU A 115 19.41 -17.90 -10.20
CA LEU A 115 20.58 -16.99 -10.17
C LEU A 115 21.03 -16.59 -11.58
N PHE A 116 20.87 -17.48 -12.55
CA PHE A 116 21.20 -17.31 -13.97
C PHE A 116 19.94 -17.15 -14.83
N THR A 117 18.89 -16.48 -14.32
CA THR A 117 17.68 -16.12 -15.10
C THR A 117 17.96 -15.21 -16.30
N GLY A 118 19.19 -14.75 -16.48
CA GLY A 118 19.69 -14.50 -17.83
C GLY A 118 19.91 -15.84 -18.53
N THR A 119 18.86 -16.41 -19.14
CA THR A 119 18.93 -17.63 -19.97
C THR A 119 20.19 -17.64 -20.83
N ILE A 120 21.25 -18.34 -20.40
CA ILE A 120 22.36 -18.68 -21.28
C ILE A 120 21.81 -19.83 -22.12
N VAL A 121 21.48 -19.53 -23.38
CA VAL A 121 21.00 -20.57 -24.30
C VAL A 121 22.17 -21.54 -24.50
N SER A 122 21.94 -22.85 -24.55
CA SER A 122 23.03 -23.84 -24.69
C SER A 122 23.99 -23.58 -25.87
N GLY A 123 23.59 -22.82 -26.89
CA GLY A 123 24.42 -22.40 -28.02
C GLY A 123 25.41 -21.27 -27.72
N ASP A 124 25.30 -20.65 -26.54
CA ASP A 124 26.17 -19.57 -26.08
C ASP A 124 27.38 -20.07 -25.27
N LEU A 125 27.47 -21.38 -25.00
CA LEU A 125 28.58 -22.00 -24.26
C LEU A 125 29.59 -22.62 -25.22
N THR A 126 30.86 -22.24 -25.11
CA THR A 126 31.96 -22.93 -25.79
C THR A 126 32.69 -23.83 -24.82
N TYR A 127 33.02 -25.04 -25.28
CA TYR A 127 33.75 -26.03 -24.49
C TYR A 127 35.13 -26.29 -25.09
N ASP A 128 36.09 -26.63 -24.24
CA ASP A 128 37.36 -27.20 -24.69
C ASP A 128 37.23 -28.69 -25.05
N ASN A 129 38.36 -29.29 -25.46
CA ASN A 129 38.45 -30.70 -25.83
C ASN A 129 38.25 -31.67 -24.65
N LEU A 130 38.24 -31.18 -23.41
CA LEU A 130 37.94 -31.95 -22.20
C LEU A 130 36.48 -31.76 -21.75
N GLY A 131 35.69 -30.97 -22.48
CA GLY A 131 34.28 -30.72 -22.18
C GLY A 131 34.05 -29.69 -21.07
N ARG A 132 35.04 -28.84 -20.75
CA ARG A 132 34.91 -27.76 -19.76
C ARG A 132 34.50 -26.48 -20.47
N VAL A 133 33.65 -25.66 -19.83
CA VAL A 133 33.23 -24.36 -20.38
C VAL A 133 34.42 -23.41 -20.38
N VAL A 134 34.78 -22.87 -21.54
CA VAL A 134 35.84 -21.87 -21.72
C VAL A 134 35.32 -20.49 -22.10
N SER A 135 34.08 -20.37 -22.57
CA SER A 135 33.44 -19.07 -22.74
C SER A 135 31.93 -19.15 -22.70
N ILE A 136 31.34 -18.02 -22.32
CA ILE A 136 29.90 -17.78 -22.33
C ILE A 136 29.63 -16.54 -23.18
N GLN A 137 28.73 -16.68 -24.14
CA GLN A 137 28.31 -15.61 -25.04
C GLN A 137 26.87 -15.17 -24.72
N GLN A 138 26.47 -14.02 -25.25
CA GLN A 138 25.08 -13.60 -25.28
C GLN A 138 24.82 -13.03 -26.69
N GLY A 139 24.45 -13.90 -27.62
CA GLY A 139 24.46 -13.56 -29.05
C GLY A 139 25.89 -13.32 -29.56
N PRO A 140 26.20 -12.20 -30.25
CA PRO A 140 27.55 -11.96 -30.78
C PRO A 140 28.56 -11.44 -29.74
N ARG A 141 28.15 -11.25 -28.47
CA ARG A 141 28.99 -10.67 -27.40
C ARG A 141 29.55 -11.76 -26.50
N LEU A 142 30.85 -11.73 -26.24
CA LEU A 142 31.51 -12.52 -25.20
C LEU A 142 31.19 -11.90 -23.83
N VAL A 143 30.60 -12.68 -22.94
CA VAL A 143 30.24 -12.25 -21.58
C VAL A 143 31.29 -12.75 -20.60
N ASP A 144 31.65 -14.03 -20.70
CA ASP A 144 32.67 -14.63 -19.83
C ASP A 144 33.73 -15.38 -20.64
N ASN A 145 34.98 -15.30 -20.18
CA ASN A 145 36.10 -16.08 -20.69
C ASN A 145 36.81 -16.79 -19.54
N ILE A 146 36.98 -18.11 -19.64
CA ILE A 146 37.48 -18.95 -18.56
C ILE A 146 38.73 -19.69 -19.03
N THR A 147 39.80 -19.58 -18.25
CA THR A 147 41.05 -20.29 -18.50
C THR A 147 41.33 -21.29 -17.40
N TYR A 148 41.93 -22.42 -17.76
CA TYR A 148 42.25 -23.51 -16.83
C TYR A 148 43.72 -23.90 -16.92
N ASP A 149 44.25 -24.43 -15.83
CA ASP A 149 45.53 -25.12 -15.84
C ASP A 149 45.41 -26.58 -16.35
N ASP A 150 46.57 -27.24 -16.46
CA ASP A 150 46.67 -28.64 -16.87
C ASP A 150 46.01 -29.63 -15.89
N GLN A 151 45.65 -29.17 -14.69
CA GLN A 151 44.97 -29.94 -13.64
C GLN A 151 43.46 -29.68 -13.63
N SER A 152 42.96 -28.92 -14.60
CA SER A 152 41.54 -28.55 -14.70
C SER A 152 41.01 -27.63 -13.62
N ARG A 153 41.87 -26.82 -13.03
CA ARG A 153 41.48 -25.75 -12.11
C ARG A 153 41.42 -24.42 -12.86
N MET A 154 40.43 -23.59 -12.55
CA MET A 154 40.23 -22.28 -13.18
C MET A 154 41.36 -21.34 -12.78
N THR A 155 42.15 -20.83 -13.71
CA THR A 155 43.27 -19.92 -13.41
C THR A 155 42.95 -18.46 -13.74
N GLY A 156 41.96 -18.22 -14.59
CA GLY A 156 41.51 -16.88 -14.92
C GLY A 156 40.05 -16.84 -15.35
N TYR A 157 39.41 -15.72 -15.05
CA TYR A 157 38.02 -15.42 -15.38
C TYR A 157 37.91 -13.96 -15.81
N ASP A 158 37.58 -13.70 -17.07
CA ASP A 158 37.20 -12.37 -17.54
C ASP A 158 35.68 -12.30 -17.60
N GLU A 159 35.08 -11.27 -16.98
CA GLU A 159 33.64 -10.98 -17.01
C GLU A 159 33.37 -9.64 -17.68
N MET A 160 32.27 -9.58 -18.45
CA MET A 160 31.68 -8.35 -18.96
C MET A 160 30.28 -8.19 -18.37
N LEU A 161 30.17 -7.35 -17.33
CA LEU A 161 28.94 -7.13 -16.59
C LEU A 161 28.25 -5.84 -17.03
N SER A 162 26.97 -5.90 -17.40
CA SER A 162 26.18 -4.71 -17.72
C SER A 162 25.28 -4.31 -16.55
N ILE A 163 25.58 -3.20 -15.88
CA ILE A 163 24.78 -2.67 -14.77
C ILE A 163 24.17 -1.35 -15.21
N GLY A 164 22.84 -1.30 -15.31
CA GLY A 164 22.13 -0.08 -15.71
C GLY A 164 22.45 0.40 -17.14
N GLY A 165 22.84 -0.50 -18.04
CA GLY A 165 23.21 -0.19 -19.43
C GLY A 165 24.65 0.29 -19.63
N ILE A 166 25.48 0.22 -18.58
CA ILE A 166 26.92 0.49 -18.64
C ILE A 166 27.65 -0.84 -18.51
N ASP A 167 28.53 -1.11 -19.45
CA ASP A 167 29.34 -2.33 -19.49
C ASP A 167 30.64 -2.14 -18.67
N TYR A 168 30.91 -3.09 -17.78
CA TYR A 168 32.09 -3.18 -16.92
C TYR A 168 32.86 -4.46 -17.28
N ALA A 169 34.12 -4.30 -17.67
CA ALA A 169 35.02 -5.43 -17.85
C ALA A 169 35.84 -5.64 -16.57
N ARG A 170 35.87 -6.86 -16.06
CA ARG A 170 36.71 -7.24 -14.91
C ARG A 170 37.41 -8.54 -15.21
N SER A 171 38.65 -8.64 -14.76
CA SER A 171 39.48 -9.83 -14.96
C SER A 171 39.98 -10.31 -13.63
N PHE A 172 39.88 -11.61 -13.40
CA PHE A 172 40.32 -12.25 -12.17
C PHE A 172 41.34 -13.34 -12.47
N THR A 173 42.26 -13.49 -11.54
CA THR A 173 43.21 -14.60 -11.50
C THR A 173 43.04 -15.38 -10.22
N PHE A 174 43.17 -16.70 -10.31
CA PHE A 174 42.99 -17.63 -9.21
C PHE A 174 44.29 -18.38 -9.00
N THR A 175 44.75 -18.42 -7.76
CA THR A 175 45.92 -19.19 -7.34
C THR A 175 45.50 -20.26 -6.36
N TYR A 176 46.26 -21.35 -6.34
CA TYR A 176 45.91 -22.54 -5.58
C TYR A 176 47.06 -23.00 -4.69
N THR A 177 46.72 -23.49 -3.51
CA THR A 177 47.63 -24.17 -2.61
C THR A 177 48.06 -25.53 -3.21
N PRO A 178 49.14 -26.16 -2.71
CA PRO A 178 49.60 -27.45 -3.21
C PRO A 178 48.58 -28.60 -3.09
N ASP A 179 47.64 -28.51 -2.16
CA ASP A 179 46.53 -29.46 -1.96
C ASP A 179 45.29 -29.12 -2.82
N GLY A 180 45.36 -28.08 -3.65
CA GLY A 180 44.34 -27.76 -4.65
C GLY A 180 43.21 -26.87 -4.15
N GLN A 181 43.32 -26.28 -2.96
CA GLN A 181 42.38 -25.26 -2.48
C GLN A 181 42.72 -23.90 -3.10
N ILE A 182 41.74 -23.00 -3.19
CA ILE A 182 41.99 -21.62 -3.63
C ILE A 182 42.81 -20.91 -2.54
N ASP A 183 43.98 -20.42 -2.92
CA ASP A 183 44.87 -19.63 -2.07
C ASP A 183 44.52 -18.14 -2.12
N ALA A 184 44.32 -17.61 -3.33
CA ALA A 184 43.89 -16.22 -3.54
C ALA A 184 43.09 -16.05 -4.83
N ILE A 185 42.23 -15.01 -4.81
CA ILE A 185 41.52 -14.47 -5.97
C ILE A 185 41.94 -13.01 -6.09
N MET A 186 42.47 -12.62 -7.25
CA MET A 186 42.96 -11.27 -7.50
C MET A 186 42.31 -10.70 -8.75
N GLU A 187 41.74 -9.50 -8.63
CA GLU A 187 41.32 -8.70 -9.77
C GLU A 187 42.56 -8.04 -10.41
N VAL A 188 42.71 -8.12 -11.74
CA VAL A 188 43.90 -7.68 -12.50
C VAL A 188 43.59 -6.57 -13.49
#